data_AF-A0A520I4M5-F1
#
_entry.id   AF-A0A520I4M5-F1
#
_cell.length_a   1.000
_cell.length_b   1.000
_cell.length_c   1.000
_cell.angle_alpha   90.00
_cell.angle_beta   90.00
_cell.angle_gamma   90.00
#
_symmetry.space_group_name_H-M   'P 1'
#
loop_
_entity.id
_entity.type
_entity.pdbx_description
1 polymer ?
#
loop_
_entity_poly.entity_id
_entity_poly.type
_entity_poly.pdbx_seq_one_letter_code
_entity_poly.pdbx_strand_id
1 'polypeptide(L)'
;YALEAPFAASLPDSERLIRWDVTDAGFAMHLSGEVPGRIAAALSDEEFRAIVSAGRPPESIDGWAVHAGGRSILDAVEHAMHLSPDALAASRQVLADNGNMSSATLMFVFERLLAGPPVEHGVALAFGPGLAAEGFGFRSAA
;
A
#
# COMPACT_ATOMS: atom_id res chain seq x y z
N TYR A 1 -5.34 -14.46 -12.74
CA TYR A 1 -5.20 -14.25 -11.29
C TYR A 1 -6.50 -14.60 -10.59
N ALA A 2 -6.42 -14.96 -9.32
CA ALA A 2 -7.55 -15.08 -8.41
C ALA A 2 -7.40 -14.00 -7.32
N LEU A 3 -8.47 -13.24 -7.09
CA LEU A 3 -8.56 -12.30 -5.97
C LEU A 3 -9.04 -13.05 -4.73
N GLU A 4 -8.42 -12.77 -3.60
CA GLU A 4 -8.81 -13.25 -2.28
C GLU A 4 -9.70 -12.21 -1.58
N ALA A 5 -10.13 -12.47 -0.36
CA ALA A 5 -11.01 -11.55 0.37
C ALA A 5 -10.33 -10.16 0.53
N PRO A 6 -11.04 -9.07 0.22
CA PRO A 6 -10.53 -7.73 0.46
C PRO A 6 -10.54 -7.41 1.96
N PHE A 7 -9.70 -6.46 2.35
CA PHE A 7 -9.64 -5.91 3.69
C PHE A 7 -9.68 -4.39 3.65
N ALA A 8 -10.15 -3.81 4.75
CA ALA A 8 -10.10 -2.37 5.01
C ALA A 8 -9.92 -2.15 6.52
N ALA A 9 -9.02 -1.25 6.88
CA ALA A 9 -8.75 -0.86 8.26
C ALA A 9 -8.42 0.63 8.34
N SER A 10 -8.84 1.29 9.42
CA SER A 10 -8.53 2.70 9.68
C SER A 10 -7.58 2.82 10.86
N LEU A 11 -6.60 3.71 10.77
CA LEU A 11 -5.78 4.05 11.94
C LEU A 11 -6.57 5.03 12.83
N PRO A 12 -6.58 4.83 14.15
CA PRO A 12 -7.21 5.78 15.08
C PRO A 12 -6.49 7.14 15.05
N ASP A 13 -7.20 8.23 15.31
CA ASP A 13 -6.66 9.59 15.47
C ASP A 13 -5.75 10.01 14.30
N SER A 14 -6.22 9.80 13.07
CA SER A 14 -5.43 10.03 11.85
C SER A 14 -6.16 10.77 10.73
N GLU A 15 -7.36 11.29 11.02
CA GLU A 15 -8.32 11.89 10.08
C GLU A 15 -7.78 13.14 9.38
N ARG A 16 -6.77 13.76 10.00
CA ARG A 16 -6.15 14.99 9.51
C ARG A 16 -4.86 14.75 8.74
N LEU A 17 -4.34 13.53 8.73
CA LEU A 17 -3.04 13.22 8.13
C LEU A 17 -3.08 13.25 6.61
N ILE A 18 -4.14 12.69 6.03
CA ILE A 18 -4.44 12.76 4.60
C ILE A 18 -5.89 13.19 4.47
N ARG A 19 -6.13 14.36 3.87
CA ARG A 19 -7.49 14.84 3.62
C ARG A 19 -7.58 15.71 2.37
N TRP A 20 -8.79 15.81 1.87
CA TRP A 20 -9.15 16.68 0.76
C TRP A 20 -10.29 17.59 1.21
N ASP A 21 -10.05 18.89 1.15
CA ASP A 21 -11.06 19.90 1.44
C ASP A 21 -11.64 20.38 0.09
N VAL A 22 -12.96 20.28 -0.07
CA VAL A 22 -13.64 20.83 -1.27
C VAL A 22 -13.83 22.33 -1.06
N THR A 23 -13.32 23.14 -1.99
CA THR A 23 -13.35 24.60 -1.92
C THR A 23 -13.98 25.20 -3.19
N ASP A 24 -14.27 26.49 -3.16
CA ASP A 24 -14.75 27.24 -4.32
C ASP A 24 -13.75 27.27 -5.50
N ALA A 25 -12.48 26.96 -5.23
CA ALA A 25 -11.40 26.90 -6.24
C ALA A 25 -10.99 25.47 -6.62
N GLY A 26 -11.72 24.45 -6.17
CA GLY A 26 -11.42 23.03 -6.41
C GLY A 26 -10.98 22.29 -5.14
N PHE A 27 -10.25 21.19 -5.31
CA PHE A 27 -9.85 20.33 -4.21
C PHE A 27 -8.51 20.78 -3.59
N ALA A 28 -8.54 21.15 -2.31
CA ALA A 28 -7.35 21.46 -1.54
C ALA A 28 -6.85 20.20 -0.81
N MET A 29 -5.68 19.69 -1.21
CA MET A 29 -5.06 18.53 -0.56
C MET A 29 -4.28 18.95 0.67
N HIS A 30 -4.45 18.21 1.77
CA HIS A 30 -3.57 18.26 2.92
C HIS A 30 -2.92 16.89 3.14
N LEU A 31 -1.58 16.89 3.18
CA LEU A 31 -0.76 15.71 3.39
C LEU A 31 0.27 16.02 4.49
N SER A 32 0.09 15.40 5.65
CA SER A 32 1.01 15.53 6.79
C SER A 32 2.31 14.78 6.53
N GLY A 33 3.44 15.37 6.92
CA GLY A 33 4.74 14.69 6.92
C GLY A 33 4.83 13.54 7.92
N GLU A 34 3.86 13.40 8.84
CA GLU A 34 3.81 12.33 9.84
C GLU A 34 3.29 10.99 9.28
N VAL A 35 2.69 10.99 8.09
CA VAL A 35 2.06 9.80 7.50
C VAL A 35 3.00 8.58 7.49
N PRO A 36 4.26 8.66 7.02
CA PRO A 36 5.15 7.50 7.01
C PRO A 36 5.40 6.91 8.41
N GLY A 37 5.59 7.78 9.41
CA GLY A 37 5.80 7.34 10.79
C GLY A 37 4.55 6.70 11.40
N ARG A 38 3.37 7.23 11.09
CA ARG A 38 2.08 6.66 11.54
C ARG A 38 1.79 5.31 10.90
N ILE A 39 2.11 5.14 9.62
CA ILE A 39 2.06 3.83 8.95
C ILE A 39 3.03 2.86 9.62
N ALA A 40 4.31 3.21 9.77
CA ALA A 40 5.31 2.32 10.38
C ALA A 40 4.93 1.87 11.80
N ALA A 41 4.41 2.80 12.61
CA ALA A 41 3.91 2.49 13.95
C ALA A 41 2.72 1.51 13.91
N ALA A 42 1.76 1.71 13.00
CA ALA A 42 0.62 0.81 12.86
C ALA A 42 1.03 -0.59 12.36
N LEU A 43 1.99 -0.68 11.43
CA LEU A 43 2.50 -1.96 10.94
C LEU A 43 3.31 -2.75 11.99
N SER A 44 3.68 -2.11 13.11
CA SER A 44 4.30 -2.78 14.25
C SER A 44 3.28 -3.49 15.15
N ASP A 45 1.99 -3.16 15.02
CA ASP A 45 0.90 -3.86 15.69
C ASP A 45 0.57 -5.16 14.95
N GLU A 46 0.45 -6.27 15.68
CA GLU A 46 0.31 -7.60 15.08
C GLU A 46 -1.04 -7.79 14.38
N GLU A 47 -2.12 -7.25 14.94
CA GLU A 47 -3.47 -7.35 14.37
C GLU A 47 -3.55 -6.54 13.09
N PHE A 48 -3.11 -5.28 13.12
CA PHE A 48 -3.09 -4.43 11.94
C PHE A 48 -2.20 -5.01 10.84
N ARG A 49 -1.01 -5.50 11.22
CA ARG A 49 -0.10 -6.18 10.30
C ARG A 49 -0.76 -7.39 9.64
N ALA A 50 -1.43 -8.24 10.40
CA ALA A 50 -2.14 -9.40 9.88
C ALA A 50 -3.27 -9.02 8.93
N ILE A 51 -4.01 -7.94 9.21
CA ILE A 51 -5.06 -7.45 8.31
C ILE A 51 -4.45 -7.04 6.96
N VAL A 52 -3.43 -6.17 6.98
CA VAL A 52 -2.86 -5.62 5.75
C VAL A 52 -1.97 -6.59 4.98
N SER A 53 -1.61 -7.73 5.58
CA SER A 53 -0.93 -8.85 4.93
C SER A 53 -1.89 -9.98 4.52
N ALA A 54 -3.20 -9.73 4.48
CA ALA A 54 -4.24 -10.70 4.15
C ALA A 54 -4.15 -11.99 4.99
N GLY A 55 -3.79 -11.86 6.27
CA GLY A 55 -3.67 -12.96 7.23
C GLY A 55 -2.39 -13.79 7.10
N ARG A 56 -1.41 -13.34 6.30
CA ARG A 56 -0.17 -14.08 6.02
C ARG A 56 1.03 -13.46 6.74
N PRO A 57 2.05 -14.26 7.09
CA PRO A 57 3.35 -13.72 7.48
C PRO A 57 3.95 -12.88 6.33
N PRO A 58 4.42 -11.65 6.56
CA PRO A 58 5.00 -10.80 5.51
C PRO A 58 6.11 -11.48 4.69
N GLU A 59 6.91 -12.35 5.33
CA GLU A 59 8.00 -13.10 4.72
C GLU A 59 7.54 -14.19 3.73
N SER A 60 6.26 -14.58 3.77
CA SER A 60 5.68 -15.57 2.84
C SER A 60 5.04 -14.93 1.59
N ILE A 61 4.96 -13.60 1.55
CA ILE A 61 4.35 -12.86 0.44
C ILE A 61 5.41 -12.62 -0.64
N ASP A 62 5.20 -13.20 -1.82
CA ASP A 62 6.10 -13.10 -2.97
C ASP A 62 5.66 -12.04 -4.00
N GLY A 63 4.49 -11.41 -3.79
CA GLY A 63 3.98 -10.34 -4.64
C GLY A 63 3.43 -9.14 -3.85
N TRP A 64 4.29 -8.18 -3.52
CA TRP A 64 3.87 -6.93 -2.87
C TRP A 64 3.52 -5.82 -3.87
N ALA A 65 2.24 -5.50 -4.01
CA ALA A 65 1.76 -4.32 -4.73
C ALA A 65 1.39 -3.22 -3.73
N VAL A 66 2.23 -2.20 -3.56
CA VAL A 66 1.98 -1.14 -2.58
C VAL A 66 1.76 0.19 -3.30
N HIS A 67 0.59 0.80 -3.12
CA HIS A 67 0.37 2.18 -3.50
C HIS A 67 1.09 3.11 -2.52
N ALA A 68 1.84 4.03 -3.08
CA ALA A 68 2.53 5.04 -2.32
C ALA A 68 2.24 6.44 -2.87
N GLY A 69 1.89 7.34 -1.94
CA GLY A 69 1.86 8.77 -2.23
C GLY A 69 3.24 9.37 -2.52
N GLY A 70 4.31 8.67 -2.09
CA GLY A 70 5.70 9.02 -2.31
C GLY A 70 6.66 7.98 -1.72
N ARG A 71 7.97 8.14 -2.00
CA ARG A 71 9.01 7.15 -1.66
C ARG A 71 9.04 6.77 -0.17
N SER A 72 8.81 7.74 0.72
CA SER A 72 8.82 7.52 2.17
C SER A 72 7.74 6.55 2.66
N ILE A 73 6.63 6.41 1.94
CA ILE A 73 5.58 5.42 2.26
C ILE A 73 6.08 4.01 1.95
N LEU A 74 6.73 3.81 0.80
CA LEU A 74 7.34 2.52 0.45
C LEU A 74 8.44 2.17 1.45
N ASP A 75 9.27 3.13 1.83
CA ASP A 75 10.31 2.92 2.83
C ASP A 75 9.69 2.53 4.19
N ALA A 76 8.64 3.22 4.64
CA ALA A 76 7.96 2.89 5.89
C ALA A 76 7.40 1.45 5.90
N VAL A 77 6.77 1.02 4.80
CA VAL A 77 6.24 -0.34 4.66
C VAL A 77 7.37 -1.37 4.64
N GLU A 78 8.40 -1.16 3.81
CA GLU A 78 9.55 -2.07 3.68
C GLU A 78 10.23 -2.32 5.03
N HIS A 79 10.53 -1.25 5.78
CA HIS A 79 11.21 -1.37 7.06
C HIS A 79 10.33 -1.99 8.14
N ALA A 80 9.07 -1.56 8.26
CA ALA A 80 8.18 -2.04 9.32
C ALA A 80 7.74 -3.50 9.13
N MET A 81 7.66 -3.96 7.87
CA MET A 81 7.33 -5.34 7.53
C MET A 81 8.56 -6.24 7.37
N HIS A 82 9.77 -5.70 7.56
CA HIS A 82 11.04 -6.40 7.36
C HIS A 82 11.16 -7.07 5.98
N LEU A 83 10.72 -6.36 4.94
CA LEU A 83 10.75 -6.89 3.58
C LEU A 83 12.17 -6.93 3.02
N SER A 84 12.39 -7.79 2.04
CA SER A 84 13.62 -7.75 1.26
C SER A 84 13.71 -6.42 0.47
N PRO A 85 14.92 -5.92 0.17
CA PRO A 85 15.10 -4.66 -0.56
C PRO A 85 14.41 -4.60 -1.94
N ASP A 86 14.19 -5.78 -2.54
CA ASP A 86 13.58 -5.90 -3.87
C ASP A 86 12.07 -6.16 -3.83
N ALA A 87 11.48 -6.41 -2.64
CA ALA A 87 10.07 -6.76 -2.50
C ALA A 87 9.13 -5.68 -3.08
N LEU A 88 9.52 -4.41 -2.96
CA LEU A 88 8.73 -3.27 -3.45
C LEU A 88 9.25 -2.74 -4.80
N ALA A 89 10.09 -3.47 -5.54
CA ALA A 89 10.70 -3.00 -6.78
C ALA A 89 9.66 -2.55 -7.82
N ALA A 90 8.57 -3.29 -8.00
CA ALA A 90 7.48 -2.92 -8.91
C ALA A 90 6.83 -1.59 -8.50
N SER A 91 6.56 -1.41 -7.21
CA SER A 91 5.98 -0.19 -6.64
C SER A 91 6.90 1.02 -6.80
N ARG A 92 8.19 0.84 -6.49
CA ARG A 92 9.23 1.87 -6.64
C ARG A 92 9.40 2.29 -8.10
N GLN A 93 9.38 1.34 -9.02
CA GLN A 93 9.55 1.62 -10.45
C GLN A 93 8.34 2.36 -11.03
N VAL A 94 7.10 1.96 -10.69
CA VAL A 94 5.89 2.69 -11.13
C VAL A 94 5.91 4.13 -10.60
N LEU A 95 6.31 4.33 -9.35
CA LEU A 95 6.45 5.67 -8.77
C LEU A 95 7.53 6.49 -9.50
N ALA A 96 8.66 5.87 -9.88
CA ALA A 96 9.72 6.55 -10.62
C ALA A 96 9.29 6.93 -12.05
N ASP A 97 8.57 6.04 -12.73
CA ASP A 97 8.16 6.22 -14.12
C ASP A 97 6.98 7.20 -14.26
N ASN A 98 6.05 7.22 -13.29
CA ASN A 98 4.76 7.90 -13.43
C ASN A 98 4.42 8.87 -12.30
N GLY A 99 5.17 8.87 -11.20
CA GLY A 99 4.78 9.58 -9.98
C GLY A 99 3.55 8.97 -9.30
N ASN A 100 2.93 9.75 -8.41
CA ASN A 100 1.69 9.37 -7.74
C ASN A 100 0.49 9.77 -8.61
N MET A 101 -0.17 8.78 -9.21
CA MET A 101 -1.37 8.92 -10.05
C MET A 101 -2.66 8.72 -9.24
N SER A 102 -2.63 8.93 -7.92
CA SER A 102 -3.72 8.60 -7.01
C SER A 102 -4.09 7.10 -7.11
N SER A 103 -5.39 6.77 -7.09
CA SER A 103 -5.90 5.40 -7.07
C SER A 103 -5.40 4.51 -8.20
N ALA A 104 -5.16 5.07 -9.39
CA ALA A 104 -4.68 4.31 -10.55
C ALA A 104 -3.28 3.70 -10.32
N THR A 105 -2.47 4.29 -9.44
CA THR A 105 -1.09 3.86 -9.18
C THR A 105 -1.03 2.38 -8.78
N LEU A 106 -1.94 1.91 -7.92
CA LEU A 106 -1.94 0.50 -7.48
C LEU A 106 -2.15 -0.45 -8.66
N MET A 107 -3.00 -0.08 -9.61
CA MET A 107 -3.29 -0.91 -10.78
C MET A 107 -2.08 -1.03 -11.71
N PHE A 108 -1.26 0.03 -11.83
CA PHE A 108 -0.02 -0.02 -12.61
C PHE A 108 1.03 -0.91 -11.94
N VAL A 109 1.13 -0.86 -10.61
CA VAL A 109 2.00 -1.78 -9.85
C VAL A 109 1.53 -3.22 -10.05
N PHE A 110 0.22 -3.42 -9.94
CA PHE A 110 -0.41 -4.71 -10.13
C PHE A 110 -0.11 -5.27 -11.52
N GLU A 111 -0.41 -4.51 -12.59
CA GLU A 111 -0.08 -4.87 -13.99
C GLU A 111 1.39 -5.31 -14.15
N ARG A 112 2.31 -4.58 -13.53
CA ARG A 112 3.74 -4.88 -13.62
C ARG A 112 4.12 -6.19 -12.92
N LEU A 113 3.49 -6.49 -11.78
CA LEU A 113 3.63 -7.81 -11.16
C LEU A 113 3.00 -8.90 -12.02
N LEU A 114 1.88 -8.61 -12.70
CA LEU A 114 1.23 -9.60 -13.57
C LEU A 114 2.07 -9.95 -14.81
N ALA A 115 2.90 -9.02 -15.28
CA ALA A 115 3.83 -9.25 -16.39
C ALA A 115 5.10 -10.03 -15.96
N GLY A 116 5.29 -10.25 -14.65
CA GLY A 116 6.43 -10.96 -14.08
C GLY A 116 6.21 -12.46 -13.91
N PRO A 117 7.05 -13.12 -13.09
CA PRO A 117 6.86 -14.51 -12.71
C PRO A 117 5.50 -14.73 -12.02
N PRO A 118 4.97 -15.97 -12.03
CA PRO A 118 3.76 -16.29 -11.28
C PRO A 118 3.92 -15.99 -9.78
N VAL A 119 3.03 -15.16 -9.25
CA VAL A 119 2.86 -14.88 -7.82
C VAL A 119 2.01 -15.97 -7.18
N GLU A 120 2.50 -16.62 -6.13
CA GLU A 120 1.75 -17.61 -5.34
C GLU A 120 0.94 -16.94 -4.22
N HIS A 121 1.51 -15.94 -3.55
CA HIS A 121 0.98 -15.24 -2.39
C HIS A 121 1.23 -13.72 -2.54
N GLY A 122 0.28 -13.05 -3.19
CA GLY A 122 0.33 -11.61 -3.41
C GLY A 122 -0.55 -10.82 -2.45
N VAL A 123 -0.16 -9.59 -2.17
CA VAL A 123 -0.95 -8.60 -1.44
C VAL A 123 -0.90 -7.26 -2.18
N ALA A 124 -2.07 -6.70 -2.46
CA ALA A 124 -2.24 -5.34 -2.91
C ALA A 124 -2.68 -4.48 -1.73
N LEU A 125 -1.97 -3.38 -1.47
CA LEU A 125 -2.15 -2.51 -0.32
C LEU A 125 -2.08 -1.04 -0.73
N ALA A 126 -3.03 -0.24 -0.29
CA ALA A 126 -3.06 1.20 -0.49
C ALA A 126 -3.38 1.94 0.80
N PHE A 127 -2.84 3.16 0.92
CA PHE A 127 -3.12 4.09 2.00
C PHE A 127 -3.82 5.34 1.44
N GLY A 128 -4.90 5.77 2.09
CA GLY A 128 -5.71 6.90 1.65
C GLY A 128 -6.18 7.81 2.80
N PRO A 129 -7.06 8.80 2.52
CA PRO A 129 -7.66 9.65 3.53
C PRO A 129 -8.26 8.84 4.69
N GLY A 130 -7.99 9.24 5.94
CA GLY A 130 -8.48 8.50 7.10
C GLY A 130 -7.56 8.54 8.31
N LEU A 131 -6.29 8.15 8.27
CA LEU A 131 -5.56 7.30 7.33
C LEU A 131 -6.18 5.90 7.26
N ALA A 132 -6.67 5.51 6.08
CA ALA A 132 -7.21 4.19 5.83
C ALA A 132 -6.19 3.33 5.07
N ALA A 133 -6.13 2.04 5.41
CA ALA A 133 -5.43 1.01 4.67
C ALA A 133 -6.46 0.09 4.02
N GLU A 134 -6.35 -0.09 2.71
CA GLU A 134 -7.27 -0.92 1.91
C GLU A 134 -6.47 -1.85 1.02
N GLY A 135 -7.02 -3.02 0.74
CA GLY A 135 -6.30 -3.99 -0.07
C GLY A 135 -7.00 -5.31 -0.24
N PHE A 136 -6.28 -6.24 -0.84
CA PHE A 136 -6.72 -7.62 -1.07
C PHE A 136 -5.53 -8.54 -1.28
N GLY A 137 -5.70 -9.81 -0.88
CA GLY A 137 -4.80 -10.88 -1.30
C GLY A 137 -5.05 -11.27 -2.76
N PHE A 138 -4.03 -11.77 -3.45
CA PHE A 138 -4.16 -12.29 -4.81
C PHE A 138 -3.15 -13.39 -5.11
N ARG A 139 -3.40 -14.16 -6.17
CA ARG A 139 -2.45 -15.14 -6.70
C ARG A 139 -2.60 -15.32 -8.21
N SER A 140 -1.60 -15.85 -8.87
CA SER A 140 -1.67 -16.24 -10.27
C SER A 140 -2.72 -17.33 -10.46
N ALA A 141 -3.46 -17.26 -11.57
CA ALA A 141 -4.34 -18.36 -11.95
C ALA A 141 -3.48 -19.44 -12.61
N ALA A 142 -3.86 -20.70 -12.40
CA ALA A 142 -3.28 -21.84 -13.10
C ALA A 142 -3.69 -21.84 -14.59
#